data_AF-A0A3L7JUH4-F1
#
_entry.id   AF-A0A3L7JUH4-F1
#
_cell.length_a   1.000
_cell.length_b   1.000
_cell.length_c   1.000
_cell.angle_alpha   90.00
_cell.angle_beta   90.00
_cell.angle_gamma   90.00
#
_symmetry.space_group_name_H-M   'P 1'
#
loop_
_entity.id
_entity.type
_entity.pdbx_description
1 polymer ?
#
loop_
_entity_poly.entity_id
_entity_poly.type
_entity_poly.pdbx_seq_one_letter_code
_entity_poly.pdbx_strand_id
1 'polypeptide(L)' 'MDANKKWLAIPEDIRRKLRKNVFCTNCSDVVEIEQFTIEDHSNGIVLEGKCKVCGNGVSRVIED' A
#
# COMPACT_ATOMS: atom_id res chain seq x y z
N MET A 1 12.92 12.47 4.92
CA MET A 1 13.16 11.04 5.22
C MET A 1 12.81 10.27 3.98
N ASP A 2 13.52 9.21 3.62
CA ASP A 2 13.16 8.43 2.42
C ASP A 2 11.90 7.61 2.70
N ALA A 3 10.86 7.72 1.86
CA ALA A 3 9.63 6.93 1.96
C ALA A 3 9.89 5.42 2.10
N ASN A 4 10.91 4.91 1.37
CA ASN A 4 11.38 3.53 1.50
C ASN A 4 11.90 3.18 2.90
N LYS A 5 12.59 4.10 3.60
CA LYS A 5 13.05 3.86 4.98
C LYS A 5 11.87 3.75 5.94
N LYS A 6 10.85 4.61 5.82
CA LYS A 6 9.62 4.51 6.62
C LYS A 6 8.91 3.18 6.40
N TRP A 7 8.77 2.77 5.14
CA TRP A 7 8.20 1.47 4.81
C TRP A 7 9.00 0.32 5.43
N LEU A 8 10.32 0.30 5.25
CA LEU A 8 11.19 -0.77 5.77
C LEU A 8 11.28 -0.81 7.30
N ALA A 9 11.00 0.30 7.99
CA ALA A 9 10.92 0.36 9.45
C ALA A 9 9.71 -0.42 10.00
N ILE A 10 8.67 -0.63 9.18
CA ILE A 10 7.50 -1.42 9.56
C ILE A 10 7.89 -2.91 9.54
N PRO A 11 7.59 -3.67 10.63
CA PRO A 11 7.81 -5.12 10.67
C PRO A 11 7.21 -5.85 9.46
N GLU A 12 7.90 -6.87 8.96
CA GLU A 12 7.51 -7.57 7.73
C GLU A 12 6.10 -8.17 7.80
N ASP A 13 5.69 -8.70 8.95
CA ASP A 13 4.37 -9.26 9.16
C ASP A 13 3.28 -8.17 9.06
N ILE A 14 3.56 -6.97 9.56
CA ILE A 14 2.69 -5.80 9.46
C ILE A 14 2.65 -5.32 8.01
N ARG A 15 3.80 -5.18 7.34
CA ARG A 15 3.85 -4.83 5.91
C ARG A 15 3.03 -5.78 5.05
N ARG A 16 3.11 -7.10 5.32
CA ARG A 16 2.31 -8.10 4.62
C ARG A 16 0.81 -7.92 4.85
N LYS A 17 0.38 -7.58 6.08
CA LYS A 17 -1.03 -7.28 6.38
C LYS A 17 -1.48 -6.01 5.66
N LEU A 18 -0.68 -4.94 5.68
CA LEU A 18 -0.98 -3.68 5.00
C LEU A 18 -1.13 -3.88 3.49
N ARG A 19 -0.22 -4.64 2.87
CA ARG A 19 -0.32 -4.99 1.45
C ARG A 19 -1.58 -5.76 1.08
N LYS A 20 -2.06 -6.64 1.96
CA LYS A 20 -3.28 -7.45 1.75
C LYS A 20 -4.57 -6.73 2.16
N ASN A 21 -4.47 -5.50 2.64
CA ASN A 21 -5.59 -4.73 3.12
C ASN A 21 -5.72 -3.45 2.28
N VAL A 22 -5.99 -3.58 0.99
CA VAL A 22 -6.18 -2.41 0.10
C VAL A 22 -7.56 -2.49 -0.51
N PHE A 23 -8.38 -1.45 -0.36
CA PHE A 23 -9.71 -1.46 -0.95
C PHE A 23 -9.63 -1.15 -2.45
N CYS A 24 -10.17 -2.04 -3.28
CA CYS A 24 -10.27 -1.81 -4.71
C CYS A 24 -11.71 -1.44 -5.07
N THR A 25 -11.91 -0.23 -5.58
CA THR A 25 -13.23 0.26 -6.01
C THR A 25 -13.83 -0.60 -7.13
N ASN A 26 -13.01 -1.14 -8.03
CA ASN A 26 -13.47 -2.00 -9.11
C ASN A 26 -13.93 -3.39 -8.63
N CYS A 27 -13.21 -3.99 -7.67
CA CYS A 27 -13.63 -5.26 -7.06
C CYS A 27 -14.72 -5.08 -6.00
N SER A 28 -14.89 -3.85 -5.49
CA SER A 28 -15.71 -3.55 -4.31
C SER A 28 -15.34 -4.40 -3.09
N ASP A 29 -14.06 -4.73 -2.95
CA ASP A 29 -13.55 -5.61 -1.90
C ASP A 29 -12.11 -5.23 -1.49
N VAL A 30 -11.69 -5.77 -0.35
CA VAL A 30 -10.32 -5.69 0.15
C VAL A 30 -9.45 -6.71 -0.58
N VAL A 31 -8.38 -6.22 -1.20
CA VAL A 31 -7.47 -6.98 -2.06
C VAL A 31 -6.02 -6.79 -1.63
N GLU A 32 -5.14 -7.59 -2.25
CA GLU A 32 -3.71 -7.37 -2.19
C GLU A 32 -3.25 -6.38 -3.27
N ILE A 33 -2.38 -5.44 -2.88
CA ILE A 33 -1.66 -4.56 -3.81
C ILE A 33 -0.37 -5.23 -4.30
N GLU A 34 -0.11 -5.08 -5.60
CA GLU A 34 1.12 -5.49 -6.26
C GLU A 34 1.70 -4.37 -7.13
N GLN A 35 2.96 -4.54 -7.55
CA GLN A 35 3.67 -3.61 -8.44
C GLN A 35 3.60 -2.15 -7.93
N PHE A 36 3.78 -1.95 -6.63
CA PHE A 36 3.57 -0.66 -5.99
C PHE A 36 4.87 0.13 -5.81
N THR A 37 4.74 1.45 -5.85
CA THR A 37 5.74 2.43 -5.40
C THR A 37 5.36 2.94 -4.00
N ILE A 38 6.33 3.54 -3.32
CA ILE A 38 6.15 4.14 -1.99
C ILE A 38 6.47 5.61 -2.11
N GLU A 39 5.48 6.45 -1.83
CA GLU A 39 5.60 7.91 -1.88
C GLU A 39 5.48 8.51 -0.48
N ASP A 40 6.30 9.53 -0.20
CA ASP A 40 6.17 10.28 1.04
C ASP A 40 4.91 11.14 1.02
N HIS A 41 4.20 11.17 2.14
CA HIS A 41 3.03 12.01 2.33
C HIS A 41 3.19 12.81 3.63
N SER A 42 2.45 13.92 3.76
CA SER A 42 2.57 14.83 4.92
C SER A 42 2.40 14.14 6.27
N ASN A 43 1.63 13.04 6.31
CA ASN A 43 1.27 12.30 7.53
C ASN A 43 1.80 10.85 7.54
N GLY A 44 2.75 10.49 6.67
CA GLY A 44 3.28 9.13 6.61
C GLY A 44 3.79 8.76 5.22
N ILE A 45 3.27 7.66 4.65
CA ILE A 45 3.56 7.18 3.30
C ILE A 45 2.30 6.70 2.56
N VAL A 46 2.35 6.70 1.24
CA VAL A 46 1.31 6.10 0.39
C VAL A 46 1.94 4.99 -0.45
N LEU A 47 1.29 3.83 -0.46
CA LEU A 47 1.56 2.77 -1.43
C LEU A 47 0.65 2.98 -2.63
N GLU A 48 1.21 3.17 -3.83
CA GLU A 48 0.44 3.31 -5.06
C GLU A 48 0.81 2.19 -6.03
N GLY A 49 -0.18 1.44 -6.54
CA GLY A 49 0.08 0.23 -7.31
C GLY A 49 -1.17 -0.35 -7.96
N LYS A 50 -1.15 -1.66 -8.17
CA LYS A 50 -2.20 -2.38 -8.89
C LYS A 50 -2.91 -3.39 -8.01
N CYS A 51 -4.21 -3.53 -8.22
CA CYS A 51 -5.02 -4.59 -7.63
C CYS A 51 -4.57 -5.94 -8.19
N LYS A 52 -4.16 -6.87 -7.33
CA LYS A 52 -3.75 -8.22 -7.74
C LYS A 52 -4.87 -9.04 -8.40
N VAL A 53 -6.13 -8.66 -8.20
CA VAL A 53 -7.30 -9.40 -8.72
C VAL A 53 -7.71 -8.92 -10.12
N CYS A 54 -7.81 -7.60 -10.32
CA CYS A 54 -8.35 -7.04 -11.57
C CYS A 54 -7.39 -6.09 -12.32
N GLY A 55 -6.19 -5.83 -11.77
CA GLY A 55 -5.21 -4.91 -12.36
C GLY A 55 -5.58 -3.42 -12.27
N ASN A 56 -6.70 -3.06 -11.64
CA ASN A 56 -7.09 -1.65 -11.47
C ASN A 56 -6.08 -0.90 -10.57
N GLY A 57 -5.95 0.42 -10.77
CA GLY A 57 -5.16 1.27 -9.89
C GLY A 57 -5.73 1.27 -8.47
N VAL A 58 -4.86 1.09 -7.48
CA VAL A 58 -5.22 1.13 -6.05
C VAL A 58 -4.13 1.82 -5.26
N SER A 59 -4.53 2.46 -4.16
CA SER A 59 -3.60 3.12 -3.25
C SER A 59 -3.94 2.81 -1.79
N ARG A 60 -2.93 2.80 -0.91
CA ARG A 60 -3.08 2.61 0.52
C ARG A 60 -2.24 3.64 1.27
N VAL A 61 -2.89 4.47 2.08
CA VAL A 61 -2.22 5.39 3.01
C VAL A 61 -1.82 4.61 4.27
N ILE A 62 -0.61 4.90 4.76
CA ILE A 62 -0.09 4.44 6.05
C ILE A 62 0.37 5.69 6.80
N GLU A 63 -0.33 5.98 7.89
CA GLU A 63 -0.03 7.11 8.77
C GLU A 63 1.10 6.73 9.75
N ASP A 64 1.90 7.72 10.17
CA ASP A 64 2.94 7.57 11.20
C ASP A 64 2.36 7.35 12.63
#